data_AF-A0A3M2EQI3-F1
#
_entry.id   AF-A0A3M2EQI3-F1
#
_cell.length_a   1.000
_cell.length_b   1.000
_cell.length_c   1.000
_cell.angle_alpha   90.00
_cell.angle_beta   90.00
_cell.angle_gamma   90.00
#
_symmetry.space_group_name_H-M   'P 1'
#
loop_
_entity.id
_entity.type
_entity.pdbx_description
1 polymer ?
#
loop_
_entity_poly.entity_id
_entity_poly.type
_entity_poly.pdbx_seq_one_letter_code
_entity_poly.pdbx_strand_id
1 'polypeptide(L)'
;MTYRTVLVLLLLLAALPARAQELEPVVPPPWRGQIDAERSGLHDANRIRTLFYNFGMVGDFEVNPDLSIFHSAEVPKGSGLNYSDGITPFVLARITQENGRQAEIMLTGFRERQARSPITNRIMRFEPRPGYAEPNPNVNKGRSIAISNDPRTWPGAMNEDGTPRRGAAPEECWYDKIDDPDDPGWCGSWNGFFGKRPNADQESFYVM
;
A
#
# COMPACT_ATOMS: atom_id res chain seq x y z
N MET A 1 0.76 28.09 -48.75
CA MET A 1 -0.17 28.03 -47.60
C MET A 1 -0.59 29.45 -47.29
N THR A 2 -1.86 29.82 -47.46
CA THR A 2 -2.32 31.21 -47.27
C THR A 2 -2.47 31.52 -45.78
N TYR A 3 -2.31 32.79 -45.38
CA TYR A 3 -2.39 33.24 -43.98
C TYR A 3 -3.66 32.75 -43.24
N ARG A 4 -4.76 32.58 -43.97
CA ARG A 4 -6.01 32.00 -43.46
C ARG A 4 -5.87 30.56 -42.98
N THR A 5 -5.11 29.72 -43.69
CA THR A 5 -4.92 28.31 -43.33
C THR A 5 -4.08 28.17 -42.07
N VAL A 6 -3.07 29.03 -41.91
CA VAL A 6 -2.21 29.06 -40.71
C VAL A 6 -2.99 29.53 -39.49
N LEU A 7 -3.85 30.55 -39.65
CA LEU A 7 -4.68 31.05 -38.56
C LEU A 7 -5.71 30.02 -38.06
N VAL A 8 -6.33 29.27 -38.99
CA VAL A 8 -7.28 28.20 -38.65
C VAL A 8 -6.57 27.05 -37.91
N LEU A 9 -5.36 26.68 -38.33
CA LEU A 9 -4.55 25.67 -37.63
C LEU A 9 -4.14 26.13 -36.22
N LEU A 10 -3.76 27.40 -36.06
CA LEU A 10 -3.44 27.98 -34.74
C LEU A 10 -4.65 28.03 -33.80
N LEU A 11 -5.84 28.36 -34.33
CA LEU A 11 -7.08 28.35 -33.55
C LEU A 11 -7.52 26.92 -33.16
N LEU A 12 -7.30 25.92 -34.03
CA LEU A 12 -7.54 24.50 -33.73
C LEU A 12 -6.57 23.96 -32.66
N LEU A 13 -5.30 24.38 -32.71
CA LEU A 13 -4.28 24.03 -31.70
C LEU A 13 -4.54 24.71 -30.35
N ALA A 14 -5.07 25.94 -30.35
CA ALA A 14 -5.44 26.67 -29.13
C ALA A 14 -6.76 26.18 -28.49
N ALA A 15 -7.59 25.46 -29.26
CA ALA A 15 -8.83 24.85 -28.78
C ALA A 15 -8.64 23.44 -28.19
N LEU A 16 -7.42 22.89 -28.23
CA LEU A 16 -7.11 21.68 -27.48
C LEU A 16 -7.19 22.02 -26.00
N PRO A 17 -8.06 21.36 -25.20
CA PRO A 17 -8.05 21.56 -23.77
C PRO A 17 -6.65 21.19 -23.29
N ALA A 18 -5.94 22.15 -22.71
CA ALA A 18 -4.77 21.86 -21.91
C ALA A 18 -5.26 20.93 -20.80
N ARG A 19 -5.02 19.63 -20.96
CA ARG A 19 -5.22 18.68 -19.89
C ARG A 19 -4.18 19.04 -18.83
N ALA A 20 -4.57 19.90 -17.89
CA ALA A 20 -3.93 19.96 -16.60
C ALA A 20 -3.87 18.52 -16.08
N GLN A 21 -2.82 18.17 -15.31
CA GLN A 21 -2.80 16.92 -14.57
C GLN A 21 -4.14 16.80 -13.85
N GLU A 22 -5.01 15.93 -14.35
CA GLU A 22 -6.23 15.55 -13.66
C GLU A 22 -5.72 14.96 -12.36
N LEU A 23 -5.88 15.71 -11.26
CA LEU A 23 -5.62 15.15 -9.94
C LEU A 23 -6.43 13.85 -9.90
N GLU A 24 -5.77 12.74 -9.56
CA GLU A 24 -6.48 11.48 -9.44
C GLU A 24 -7.75 11.72 -8.60
N PRO A 25 -8.90 11.16 -9.02
CA PRO A 25 -10.14 11.37 -8.31
C PRO A 25 -9.90 11.03 -6.84
N VAL A 26 -10.28 11.95 -5.96
CA VAL A 26 -10.03 11.82 -4.53
C VAL A 26 -10.62 10.50 -4.06
N VAL A 27 -9.77 9.64 -3.50
CA VAL A 27 -10.18 8.35 -2.92
C VAL A 27 -11.43 8.56 -2.05
N PRO A 28 -12.53 7.81 -2.27
CA PRO A 28 -13.75 7.95 -1.49
C PRO A 28 -13.48 7.75 0.01
N PRO A 29 -14.16 8.47 0.92
CA PRO A 29 -13.87 8.42 2.35
C PRO A 29 -13.74 7.02 2.98
N PRO A 30 -14.56 6.01 2.63
CA PRO A 30 -14.44 4.66 3.18
C PRO A 30 -13.13 3.95 2.83
N TRP A 31 -12.46 4.36 1.74
CA TRP A 31 -11.25 3.72 1.21
C TRP A 31 -9.97 4.51 1.49
N ARG A 32 -10.06 5.60 2.25
CA ARG A 32 -8.90 6.37 2.74
C ARG A 32 -8.21 5.61 3.86
N GLY A 33 -7.04 6.09 4.28
CA GLY A 33 -6.27 5.52 5.39
C GLY A 33 -7.13 5.36 6.65
N GLN A 34 -7.02 4.20 7.31
CA GLN A 34 -7.66 3.92 8.59
C GLN A 34 -6.73 3.11 9.51
N ILE A 35 -6.64 3.53 10.77
CA ILE A 35 -5.81 2.89 11.79
C ILE A 35 -6.19 1.42 12.06
N ASP A 36 -7.45 1.06 11.87
CA ASP A 36 -7.93 -0.32 12.02
C ASP A 36 -7.53 -1.22 10.85
N ALA A 37 -7.06 -0.65 9.73
CA ALA A 37 -6.44 -1.35 8.62
C ALA A 37 -4.94 -1.65 8.86
N GLU A 38 -4.36 -1.21 9.97
CA GLU A 38 -2.97 -1.53 10.32
C GLU A 38 -2.76 -3.04 10.53
N ARG A 39 -1.74 -3.55 9.87
CA ARG A 39 -1.38 -4.97 9.86
C ARG A 39 0.15 -5.07 9.88
N SER A 40 0.64 -6.16 10.45
CA SER A 40 2.02 -6.59 10.25
C SER A 40 2.07 -7.72 9.22
N GLY A 41 3.25 -7.95 8.67
CA GLY A 41 3.54 -9.08 7.80
C GLY A 41 4.91 -9.64 8.13
N LEU A 42 5.15 -10.87 7.70
CA LEU A 42 6.44 -11.52 7.80
C LEU A 42 6.86 -11.93 6.39
N HIS A 43 8.04 -11.48 5.97
CA HIS A 43 8.76 -12.08 4.86
C HIS A 43 9.74 -13.10 5.43
N ASP A 44 9.55 -14.36 5.04
CA ASP A 44 10.51 -15.44 5.24
C ASP A 44 10.83 -16.05 3.88
N ALA A 45 11.71 -15.37 3.14
CA ALA A 45 11.94 -15.62 1.73
C ALA A 45 13.42 -15.49 1.38
N ASN A 46 13.89 -16.34 0.46
CA ASN A 46 15.26 -16.42 -0.01
C ASN A 46 16.26 -16.55 1.16
N ARG A 47 17.10 -15.52 1.39
CA ARG A 47 18.11 -15.48 2.46
C ARG A 47 17.81 -14.42 3.52
N ILE A 48 16.58 -13.93 3.59
CA ILE A 48 16.20 -12.81 4.47
C ILE A 48 14.95 -13.18 5.25
N ARG A 49 14.93 -12.88 6.55
CA ARG A 49 13.72 -12.88 7.36
C ARG A 49 13.49 -11.51 7.96
N THR A 50 12.30 -10.96 7.77
CA THR A 50 11.94 -9.71 8.43
C THR A 50 10.44 -9.58 8.60
N LEU A 51 10.03 -9.09 9.75
CA LEU A 51 8.70 -8.54 9.92
C LEU A 51 8.63 -7.10 9.34
N PHE A 52 7.44 -6.65 9.02
CA PHE A 52 7.17 -5.31 8.50
C PHE A 52 5.72 -4.90 8.79
N TYR A 53 5.41 -3.63 8.57
CA TYR A 53 4.13 -3.00 8.86
C TYR A 53 3.64 -2.20 7.67
N ASN A 54 2.32 -2.23 7.41
CA ASN A 54 1.72 -1.53 6.26
C ASN A 54 1.55 -0.01 6.47
N PHE A 55 1.97 0.53 7.62
CA PHE A 55 2.23 1.96 7.77
C PHE A 55 3.64 2.36 7.27
N GLY A 56 4.40 1.45 6.66
CA GLY A 56 5.66 1.76 5.97
C GLY A 56 6.93 1.51 6.80
N MET A 57 6.89 0.62 7.79
CA MET A 57 8.07 0.23 8.58
C MET A 57 8.50 -1.19 8.24
N VAL A 58 9.80 -1.42 8.09
CA VAL A 58 10.42 -2.74 7.95
C VAL A 58 11.34 -2.97 9.15
N GLY A 59 11.24 -4.14 9.76
CA GLY A 59 11.92 -4.47 11.01
C GLY A 59 11.17 -3.98 12.24
N ASP A 60 11.62 -4.47 13.39
CA ASP A 60 11.19 -4.02 14.70
C ASP A 60 12.27 -4.25 15.76
N PHE A 61 11.99 -3.87 17.00
CA PHE A 61 12.81 -4.14 18.15
C PHE A 61 12.01 -4.79 19.27
N GLU A 62 12.59 -5.83 19.83
CA GLU A 62 12.08 -6.51 21.03
C GLU A 62 13.24 -6.75 21.99
N VAL A 63 12.99 -6.53 23.29
CA VAL A 63 13.98 -6.79 24.35
C VAL A 63 14.00 -8.28 24.65
N ASN A 64 15.17 -8.92 24.56
CA ASN A 64 15.34 -10.37 24.71
C ASN A 64 14.44 -11.18 23.75
N PRO A 65 14.57 -10.98 22.43
CA PRO A 65 13.68 -11.61 21.46
C PRO A 65 13.84 -13.12 21.46
N ASP A 66 12.74 -13.84 21.31
CA ASP A 66 12.78 -15.24 20.92
C ASP A 66 13.13 -15.33 19.42
N LEU A 67 14.40 -15.62 19.16
CA LEU A 67 14.96 -15.73 17.80
C LEU A 67 14.41 -16.91 16.99
N SER A 68 13.47 -17.69 17.53
CA SER A 68 12.71 -18.69 16.76
C SER A 68 11.47 -18.11 16.07
N ILE A 69 10.98 -16.95 16.52
CA ILE A 69 9.76 -16.30 16.01
C ILE A 69 9.97 -14.84 15.60
N PHE A 70 10.91 -14.14 16.25
CA PHE A 70 11.19 -12.73 15.99
C PHE A 70 12.41 -12.56 15.09
N HIS A 71 12.18 -11.93 13.94
CA HIS A 71 13.22 -11.65 12.94
C HIS A 71 13.09 -10.22 12.43
N SER A 72 14.12 -9.41 12.65
CA SER A 72 14.19 -8.04 12.17
C SER A 72 15.40 -7.83 11.26
N ALA A 73 15.14 -7.79 9.96
CA ALA A 73 16.15 -7.73 8.90
C ALA A 73 17.27 -8.77 9.08
N GLU A 74 16.93 -10.02 9.41
CA GLU A 74 17.92 -11.09 9.57
C GLU A 74 18.50 -11.51 8.21
N VAL A 75 19.81 -11.30 8.04
CA VAL A 75 20.55 -11.66 6.81
C VAL A 75 21.95 -12.20 7.14
N PRO A 76 22.31 -13.42 6.74
CA PRO A 76 21.46 -14.41 6.10
C PRO A 76 20.45 -15.03 7.07
N LYS A 77 19.34 -15.53 6.53
CA LYS A 77 18.35 -16.36 7.23
C LYS A 77 19.05 -17.49 7.99
N GLY A 78 18.71 -17.65 9.28
CA GLY A 78 19.29 -18.66 10.16
C GLY A 78 20.54 -18.20 10.92
N SER A 79 20.94 -16.93 10.78
CA SER A 79 22.05 -16.35 11.55
C SER A 79 21.68 -16.10 13.02
N GLY A 80 20.39 -15.95 13.34
CA GLY A 80 19.94 -15.58 14.68
C GLY A 80 20.32 -14.15 15.07
N LEU A 81 20.60 -13.28 14.09
CA LEU A 81 20.96 -11.89 14.32
C LEU A 81 19.91 -10.95 13.75
N ASN A 82 19.48 -9.98 14.55
CA ASN A 82 18.61 -8.89 14.11
C ASN A 82 19.47 -7.68 13.75
N TYR A 83 19.46 -7.27 12.48
CA TYR A 83 20.38 -6.24 11.96
C TYR A 83 19.76 -4.84 11.92
N SER A 84 18.45 -4.72 12.09
CA SER A 84 17.77 -3.43 12.10
C SER A 84 16.73 -3.38 13.21
N ASP A 85 16.56 -2.19 13.79
CA ASP A 85 15.42 -1.88 14.66
C ASP A 85 14.21 -1.44 13.82
N GLY A 86 14.46 -0.69 12.75
CA GLY A 86 13.40 -0.24 11.87
C GLY A 86 13.92 0.61 10.71
N ILE A 87 13.27 0.46 9.56
CA ILE A 87 13.53 1.22 8.33
C ILE A 87 12.19 1.76 7.84
N THR A 88 12.13 3.05 7.51
CA THR A 88 10.92 3.68 6.98
C THR A 88 11.30 4.79 6.00
N PRO A 89 10.52 5.01 4.92
CA PRO A 89 10.76 6.15 4.04
C PRO A 89 10.38 7.46 4.72
N PHE A 90 11.06 8.53 4.32
CA PHE A 90 10.65 9.91 4.57
C PHE A 90 10.18 10.51 3.25
N VAL A 91 8.94 11.01 3.23
CA VAL A 91 8.40 11.77 2.10
C VAL A 91 8.27 13.22 2.51
N LEU A 92 8.92 14.11 1.77
CA LEU A 92 8.93 15.53 2.04
C LEU A 92 8.25 16.28 0.90
N ALA A 93 7.48 17.30 1.25
CA ALA A 93 6.93 18.24 0.29
C ALA A 93 7.03 19.65 0.83
N ARG A 94 7.13 20.62 -0.08
CA ARG A 94 7.04 22.05 0.25
C ARG A 94 5.75 22.59 -0.34
N ILE A 95 4.92 23.18 0.50
CA ILE A 95 3.64 23.75 0.12
C ILE A 95 3.64 25.27 0.32
N THR A 96 2.92 25.98 -0.53
CA THR A 96 2.61 27.40 -0.31
C THR A 96 1.28 27.48 0.42
N GLN A 97 1.28 28.06 1.62
CA GLN A 97 0.08 28.27 2.43
C GLN A 97 -0.78 29.40 1.85
N GLU A 98 -2.04 29.50 2.29
CA GLU A 98 -2.97 30.57 1.88
C GLU A 98 -2.42 31.98 2.16
N ASN A 99 -1.58 32.13 3.18
CA ASN A 99 -0.92 33.39 3.55
C ASN A 99 0.34 33.70 2.71
N GLY A 100 0.64 32.90 1.68
CA GLY A 100 1.82 33.06 0.81
C GLY A 100 3.14 32.56 1.40
N ARG A 101 3.17 32.10 2.65
CA ARG A 101 4.37 31.52 3.27
C ARG A 101 4.60 30.10 2.77
N GLN A 102 5.86 29.71 2.68
CA GLN A 102 6.25 28.31 2.45
C GLN A 102 6.16 27.52 3.77
N ALA A 103 5.77 26.26 3.66
CA ALA A 103 5.90 25.28 4.72
C ALA A 103 6.41 23.95 4.18
N GLU A 104 7.36 23.38 4.90
CA GLU A 104 7.87 22.04 4.66
C GLU A 104 7.08 21.04 5.50
N ILE A 105 6.53 20.02 4.83
CA ILE A 105 5.87 18.88 5.46
C ILE A 105 6.74 17.64 5.25
N MET A 106 6.81 16.80 6.27
CA MET A 106 7.49 15.52 6.24
C MET A 106 6.54 14.46 6.79
N LEU A 107 6.39 13.36 6.06
CA LEU A 107 5.63 12.20 6.49
C LEU A 107 6.55 10.98 6.53
N THR A 108 6.37 10.17 7.57
CA THR A 108 7.10 8.92 7.77
C THR A 108 6.20 7.93 8.52
N GLY A 109 6.59 6.66 8.53
CA GLY A 109 5.85 5.58 9.13
C GLY A 109 6.72 4.80 10.10
N PHE A 110 7.01 5.37 11.27
CA PHE A 110 7.78 4.68 12.31
C PHE A 110 6.87 4.34 13.50
N ARG A 111 7.20 3.29 14.25
CA ARG A 111 6.39 2.88 15.43
C ARG A 111 6.50 3.88 16.59
N GLU A 112 7.64 4.56 16.71
CA GLU A 112 7.96 5.48 17.81
C GLU A 112 7.97 6.95 17.39
N ARG A 113 7.84 7.84 18.39
CA ARG A 113 8.05 9.30 18.28
C ARG A 113 7.25 9.98 17.16
N GLN A 114 6.11 9.40 16.79
CA GLN A 114 5.17 10.01 15.87
C GLN A 114 4.38 11.13 16.57
N ALA A 115 4.16 12.23 15.86
CA ALA A 115 3.31 13.30 16.36
C ALA A 115 1.85 12.80 16.46
N ARG A 116 1.10 13.32 17.44
CA ARG A 116 -0.36 13.16 17.49
C ARG A 116 -1.00 14.47 17.11
N SER A 117 -2.00 14.40 16.25
CA SER A 117 -2.80 15.56 15.88
C SER A 117 -3.50 16.12 17.12
N PRO A 118 -3.32 17.40 17.46
CA PRO A 118 -4.01 18.01 18.60
C PRO A 118 -5.52 18.17 18.36
N ILE A 119 -5.98 17.99 17.11
CA ILE A 119 -7.39 18.15 16.71
C ILE A 119 -8.11 16.80 16.71
N THR A 120 -7.49 15.78 16.11
CA THR A 120 -8.14 14.47 15.89
C THR A 120 -7.62 13.37 16.82
N ASN A 121 -6.57 13.64 17.60
CA ASN A 121 -5.85 12.68 18.44
C ASN A 121 -5.28 11.46 17.67
N ARG A 122 -5.28 11.51 16.34
CA ARG A 122 -4.71 10.47 15.47
C ARG A 122 -3.20 10.63 15.38
N ILE A 123 -2.51 9.50 15.20
CA ILE A 123 -1.08 9.49 14.92
C ILE A 123 -0.86 10.06 13.52
N MET A 124 0.10 10.97 13.38
CA MET A 124 0.44 11.63 12.11
C MET A 124 1.55 10.85 11.41
N ARG A 125 1.17 9.75 10.76
CA ARG A 125 2.04 8.86 9.95
C ARG A 125 1.31 8.41 8.68
N PHE A 126 2.00 7.67 7.80
CA PHE A 126 1.32 6.92 6.74
C PHE A 126 0.26 5.99 7.35
N GLU A 127 -0.96 6.03 6.83
CA GLU A 127 -2.08 5.27 7.36
C GLU A 127 -2.58 4.30 6.28
N PRO A 128 -2.51 2.99 6.52
CA PRO A 128 -2.84 2.01 5.50
C PRO A 128 -4.29 2.10 5.08
N ARG A 129 -4.54 1.84 3.79
CA ARG A 129 -5.87 1.85 3.22
C ARG A 129 -6.53 0.47 3.34
N PRO A 130 -7.84 0.40 3.65
CA PRO A 130 -8.61 -0.84 3.55
C PRO A 130 -8.77 -1.26 2.08
N GLY A 131 -9.15 -2.53 1.85
CA GLY A 131 -9.32 -3.08 0.48
C GLY A 131 -8.05 -3.68 -0.13
N TYR A 132 -6.96 -3.74 0.64
CA TYR A 132 -5.66 -4.29 0.23
C TYR A 132 -5.18 -5.46 1.10
N ALA A 133 -6.02 -5.92 2.03
CA ALA A 133 -5.84 -7.16 2.78
C ALA A 133 -7.23 -7.73 3.12
N GLU A 134 -7.34 -9.05 3.25
CA GLU A 134 -8.58 -9.71 3.65
C GLU A 134 -9.05 -9.22 5.04
N PRO A 135 -10.23 -8.55 5.12
CA PRO A 135 -10.70 -7.96 6.36
C PRO A 135 -11.30 -8.97 7.33
N ASN A 136 -11.80 -10.12 6.87
CA ASN A 136 -12.45 -11.10 7.73
C ASN A 136 -11.41 -11.85 8.60
N PRO A 137 -11.44 -11.70 9.93
CA PRO A 137 -10.48 -12.37 10.82
C PRO A 137 -10.64 -13.90 10.85
N ASN A 138 -11.78 -14.45 10.43
CA ASN A 138 -11.95 -15.90 10.32
C ASN A 138 -11.16 -16.49 9.14
N VAL A 139 -10.95 -15.68 8.09
CA VAL A 139 -10.15 -16.04 6.90
C VAL A 139 -8.69 -15.67 7.15
N ASN A 140 -8.40 -14.39 7.41
CA ASN A 140 -7.07 -13.86 7.72
C ASN A 140 -6.80 -13.88 9.23
N LYS A 141 -6.67 -15.08 9.79
CA LYS A 141 -6.51 -15.31 11.24
C LYS A 141 -5.30 -14.61 11.84
N GLY A 142 -4.21 -14.54 11.09
CA GLY A 142 -2.98 -13.86 11.51
C GLY A 142 -3.07 -12.33 11.46
N ARG A 143 -4.17 -11.77 10.91
CA ARG A 143 -4.28 -10.35 10.57
C ARG A 143 -3.03 -9.88 9.82
N SER A 144 -2.61 -10.67 8.84
CA SER A 144 -1.42 -10.37 8.05
C SER A 144 -1.75 -9.36 6.96
N ILE A 145 -0.74 -8.58 6.59
CA ILE A 145 -0.68 -7.91 5.28
C ILE A 145 -0.83 -8.96 4.18
N ALA A 146 -1.32 -8.57 3.00
CA ALA A 146 -1.40 -9.48 1.87
C ALA A 146 0.01 -9.96 1.44
N ILE A 147 0.21 -11.29 1.45
CA ILE A 147 1.45 -11.96 1.04
C ILE A 147 1.15 -12.91 -0.12
N SER A 148 2.00 -12.90 -1.13
CA SER A 148 1.77 -13.56 -2.43
C SER A 148 1.70 -15.09 -2.41
N ASN A 149 2.08 -15.75 -1.32
CA ASN A 149 1.97 -17.20 -1.17
C ASN A 149 0.86 -17.62 -0.19
N ASP A 150 0.09 -16.66 0.36
CA ASP A 150 -1.03 -16.94 1.25
C ASP A 150 -2.32 -16.23 0.77
N PRO A 151 -3.16 -16.90 -0.04
CA PRO A 151 -4.39 -16.30 -0.56
C PRO A 151 -5.41 -15.95 0.52
N ARG A 152 -5.28 -16.47 1.75
CA ARG A 152 -6.16 -16.09 2.87
C ARG A 152 -5.93 -14.64 3.31
N THR A 153 -4.84 -14.03 2.88
CA THR A 153 -4.51 -12.63 3.16
C THR A 153 -4.99 -11.67 2.07
N TRP A 154 -5.46 -12.18 0.93
CA TRP A 154 -5.89 -11.37 -0.21
C TRP A 154 -7.38 -11.06 -0.09
N PRO A 155 -7.83 -9.81 -0.31
CA PRO A 155 -9.24 -9.45 -0.28
C PRO A 155 -10.08 -10.37 -1.17
N GLY A 156 -11.07 -11.04 -0.58
CA GLY A 156 -12.10 -11.76 -1.33
C GLY A 156 -11.64 -13.04 -2.02
N ALA A 157 -10.41 -13.50 -1.78
CA ALA A 157 -9.87 -14.67 -2.47
C ALA A 157 -10.35 -16.02 -1.88
N MET A 158 -10.66 -16.06 -0.58
CA MET A 158 -10.95 -17.31 0.14
C MET A 158 -12.25 -17.22 0.94
N ASN A 159 -12.98 -18.32 1.05
CA ASN A 159 -14.11 -18.49 1.96
C ASN A 159 -13.63 -18.84 3.38
N GLU A 160 -14.52 -18.72 4.37
CA GLU A 160 -14.21 -19.09 5.77
C GLU A 160 -13.86 -20.58 5.95
N ASP A 161 -14.38 -21.44 5.09
CA ASP A 161 -14.07 -22.88 5.07
C ASP A 161 -12.70 -23.20 4.43
N GLY A 162 -11.97 -22.18 3.97
CA GLY A 162 -10.66 -22.33 3.35
C GLY A 162 -10.70 -22.72 1.87
N THR A 163 -11.87 -22.73 1.23
CA THR A 163 -11.98 -22.94 -0.22
C THR A 163 -11.80 -21.62 -0.99
N PRO A 164 -11.27 -21.63 -2.23
CA PRO A 164 -11.23 -20.43 -3.07
C PRO A 164 -12.63 -19.88 -3.32
N ARG A 165 -12.82 -18.58 -3.11
CA ARG A 165 -14.09 -17.92 -3.36
C ARG A 165 -14.32 -17.82 -4.87
N ARG A 166 -15.40 -18.43 -5.37
CA ARG A 166 -15.80 -18.35 -6.78
C ARG A 166 -16.89 -17.29 -6.93
N GLY A 167 -16.67 -16.34 -7.84
CA GLY A 167 -17.64 -15.28 -8.12
C GLY A 167 -17.73 -14.22 -7.01
N ALA A 168 -16.63 -13.95 -6.30
CA ALA A 168 -16.54 -12.79 -5.42
C ALA A 168 -16.94 -11.53 -6.20
N ALA A 169 -17.74 -10.67 -5.58
CA ALA A 169 -18.09 -9.40 -6.19
C ALA A 169 -16.80 -8.55 -6.29
N PRO A 170 -16.57 -7.82 -7.40
CA PRO A 170 -15.33 -7.06 -7.59
C PRO A 170 -14.97 -6.15 -6.40
N GLU A 171 -15.98 -5.55 -5.76
CA GLU A 171 -15.85 -4.71 -4.57
C GLU A 171 -15.32 -5.41 -3.30
N GLU A 172 -15.38 -6.74 -3.25
CA GLU A 172 -14.78 -7.56 -2.19
C GLU A 172 -13.31 -7.90 -2.47
N CYS A 173 -12.82 -7.60 -3.67
CA CYS A 173 -11.48 -7.90 -4.14
C CYS A 173 -10.54 -6.70 -3.98
N TRP A 174 -9.39 -6.71 -4.66
CA TRP A 174 -8.44 -5.60 -4.64
C TRP A 174 -9.12 -4.30 -5.08
N TYR A 175 -9.14 -3.31 -4.19
CA TYR A 175 -9.86 -2.06 -4.42
C TYR A 175 -9.44 -1.34 -5.72
N ASP A 176 -8.15 -1.34 -6.02
CA ASP A 176 -7.58 -0.75 -7.23
C ASP A 176 -7.89 -1.53 -8.52
N LYS A 177 -8.44 -2.74 -8.40
CA LYS A 177 -8.72 -3.65 -9.52
C LYS A 177 -10.20 -3.93 -9.75
N ILE A 178 -11.09 -3.25 -9.02
CA ILE A 178 -12.55 -3.41 -9.14
C ILE A 178 -13.00 -3.22 -10.60
N ASP A 179 -12.50 -2.15 -11.24
CA ASP A 179 -12.91 -1.73 -12.57
C ASP A 179 -11.71 -1.66 -13.54
N ASP A 180 -10.70 -2.54 -13.39
CA ASP A 180 -9.53 -2.58 -14.30
C ASP A 180 -10.00 -2.90 -15.74
N PRO A 181 -10.00 -1.90 -16.66
CA PRO A 181 -10.60 -2.07 -17.98
C PRO A 181 -9.67 -2.81 -18.94
N ASP A 182 -8.37 -2.81 -18.65
CA ASP A 182 -7.32 -3.35 -19.52
C ASP A 182 -7.04 -4.82 -19.21
N ASP A 183 -7.15 -5.23 -17.94
CA ASP A 183 -6.92 -6.61 -17.49
C ASP A 183 -7.96 -7.08 -16.44
N PRO A 184 -9.25 -7.25 -16.78
CA PRO A 184 -10.29 -7.61 -15.81
C PRO A 184 -10.10 -9.00 -15.20
N GLY A 185 -10.73 -9.26 -14.05
CA GLY A 185 -10.72 -10.59 -13.40
C GLY A 185 -9.59 -10.81 -12.38
N TRP A 186 -9.31 -9.80 -11.55
CA TRP A 186 -8.30 -9.88 -10.49
C TRP A 186 -8.76 -10.60 -9.21
N CYS A 187 -10.07 -10.81 -9.03
CA CYS A 187 -10.60 -11.55 -7.90
C CYS A 187 -9.99 -12.96 -7.80
N GLY A 188 -9.45 -13.30 -6.63
CA GLY A 188 -8.76 -14.58 -6.40
C GLY A 188 -7.36 -14.67 -7.03
N SER A 189 -6.87 -13.61 -7.66
CA SER A 189 -5.51 -13.53 -8.21
C SER A 189 -4.62 -12.64 -7.35
N TRP A 190 -3.30 -12.86 -7.40
CA TRP A 190 -2.34 -11.98 -6.73
C TRP A 190 -2.28 -10.61 -7.42
N ASN A 191 -2.32 -9.50 -6.66
CA ASN A 191 -2.08 -8.16 -7.20
C ASN A 191 -0.58 -7.90 -7.37
N GLY A 192 0.03 -8.60 -8.32
CA GLY A 192 1.46 -8.51 -8.61
C GLY A 192 1.79 -7.37 -9.55
N PHE A 193 2.96 -6.76 -9.36
CA PHE A 193 3.46 -5.66 -10.21
C PHE A 193 3.56 -6.06 -11.70
N PHE A 194 3.86 -7.34 -11.99
CA PHE A 194 3.93 -7.89 -13.35
C PHE A 194 2.75 -8.81 -13.70
N GLY A 195 1.57 -8.56 -13.11
CA GLY A 195 0.32 -9.25 -13.40
C GLY A 195 -0.16 -10.17 -12.28
N LYS A 196 -1.14 -11.02 -12.61
CA LYS A 196 -1.94 -11.87 -11.69
C LYS A 196 -1.18 -13.05 -11.04
N ARG A 197 0.13 -12.92 -10.81
CA ARG A 197 1.00 -13.96 -10.22
C ARG A 197 2.21 -13.36 -9.50
N PRO A 198 2.73 -14.03 -8.46
CA PRO A 198 4.03 -13.67 -7.89
C PRO A 198 5.18 -13.87 -8.90
N ASN A 199 6.23 -13.05 -8.75
CA ASN A 199 7.49 -13.12 -9.48
C ASN A 199 8.72 -13.22 -8.58
N ALA A 200 8.57 -12.99 -7.27
CA ALA A 200 9.58 -13.29 -6.25
C ALA A 200 9.16 -14.51 -5.40
N ASP A 201 10.08 -14.98 -4.54
CA ASP A 201 9.80 -16.04 -3.56
C ASP A 201 8.64 -15.67 -2.62
N GLN A 202 8.62 -14.42 -2.15
CA GLN A 202 7.45 -13.76 -1.59
C GLN A 202 7.37 -12.31 -2.04
N GLU A 203 6.15 -11.83 -2.25
CA GLU A 203 5.81 -10.43 -2.44
C GLU A 203 4.76 -10.04 -1.41
N SER A 204 4.72 -8.75 -1.06
CA SER A 204 3.67 -8.17 -0.23
C SER A 204 3.08 -6.97 -0.94
N PHE A 205 1.78 -6.74 -0.79
CA PHE A 205 1.09 -5.61 -1.38
C PHE A 205 0.23 -4.89 -0.35
N TYR A 206 0.35 -3.56 -0.31
CA TYR A 206 -0.48 -2.68 0.50
C TYR A 206 -0.36 -1.25 -0.04
N VAL A 207 -1.31 -0.39 0.33
CA VAL A 207 -1.32 1.03 0.00
C VAL A 207 -1.48 1.84 1.29
N MET A 208 -0.76 2.95 1.39
CA MET A 208 -0.67 3.83 2.56
C MET A 208 -0.71 5.31 2.18
#